data_AF-A0A1M6RDT8-F1
#
_entry.id   AF-A0A1M6RDT8-F1
#
_cell.length_a   1.000
_cell.length_b   1.000
_cell.length_c   1.000
_cell.angle_alpha   90.00
_cell.angle_beta   90.00
_cell.angle_gamma   90.00
#
_symmetry.space_group_name_H-M   'P 1'
#
loop_
_entity.id
_entity.type
_entity.pdbx_description
1 polymer ?
#
loop_
_entity_poly.entity_id
_entity_poly.type
_entity_poly.pdbx_seq_one_letter_code
_entity_poly.pdbx_strand_id
1 'polypeptide(L)'
;MSAGTGPATVRHRPTITRHVADLGEGEAWVYRMRCTCGAPDFTSHYQHMASDRRRYHLEVEATVDASERCRDKRHRIPDWDVCALCADQLPLF
;
A
#
# COMPACT_ATOMS: atom_id res chain seq x y z
N MET A 1 -18.70 -15.99 44.99
CA MET A 1 -19.06 -15.06 43.90
C MET A 1 -17.93 -15.11 42.88
N SER A 2 -18.05 -15.95 41.85
CA SER A 2 -17.02 -16.11 40.83
C SER A 2 -17.25 -15.08 39.72
N ALA A 3 -16.28 -14.21 39.51
CA ALA A 3 -16.30 -13.26 38.40
C ALA A 3 -16.13 -14.04 37.09
N GLY A 4 -17.14 -14.00 36.22
CA GLY A 4 -17.06 -14.55 34.87
C GLY A 4 -16.11 -13.72 34.01
N THR A 5 -14.99 -14.29 33.61
CA THR A 5 -14.13 -13.74 32.56
C THR A 5 -14.88 -13.88 31.22
N GLY A 6 -15.56 -12.82 30.80
CA GLY A 6 -16.08 -12.73 29.44
C GLY A 6 -14.95 -12.81 28.41
N PRO A 7 -15.22 -13.23 27.15
CA PRO A 7 -14.17 -13.34 26.14
C PRO A 7 -13.52 -11.97 25.93
N ALA A 8 -12.22 -11.89 26.20
CA ALA A 8 -11.45 -10.69 25.91
C ALA A 8 -11.53 -10.43 24.40
N THR A 9 -12.10 -9.30 24.01
CA THR A 9 -12.12 -8.86 22.62
C THR A 9 -10.70 -8.59 22.17
N VAL A 10 -10.13 -9.52 21.41
CA VAL A 10 -8.77 -9.39 20.88
C VAL A 10 -8.78 -8.27 19.84
N ARG A 11 -8.12 -7.14 20.16
CA ARG A 11 -7.93 -6.06 19.18
C ARG A 11 -6.85 -6.47 18.18
N HIS A 12 -7.27 -6.74 16.94
CA HIS A 12 -6.37 -7.02 15.84
C HIS A 12 -5.60 -5.75 15.44
N ARG A 13 -4.27 -5.85 15.40
CA ARG A 13 -3.38 -4.80 14.87
C ARG A 13 -2.40 -5.41 13.87
N PRO A 14 -2.81 -5.54 12.60
CA PRO A 14 -1.92 -5.97 11.53
C PRO A 14 -0.78 -4.97 11.32
N THR A 15 0.42 -5.47 11.09
CA THR A 15 1.64 -4.70 10.81
C THR A 15 2.39 -5.37 9.66
N ILE A 16 2.98 -4.55 8.79
CA ILE A 16 3.86 -5.02 7.73
C ILE A 16 5.30 -4.98 8.25
N THR A 17 5.95 -6.14 8.25
CA THR A 17 7.39 -6.28 8.48
C THR A 17 8.09 -6.46 7.15
N ARG A 18 9.31 -5.94 7.00
CA ARG A 18 10.13 -6.18 5.81
C ARG A 18 11.50 -6.68 6.20
N HIS A 19 12.04 -7.59 5.41
CA HIS A 19 13.42 -8.07 5.51
C HIS A 19 13.95 -8.36 4.12
N VAL A 20 15.27 -8.30 3.94
CA VAL A 20 15.89 -8.73 2.69
C VAL A 20 16.02 -10.25 2.75
N ALA A 21 15.63 -10.93 1.68
CA ALA A 21 15.84 -12.37 1.50
C ALA A 21 16.32 -12.66 0.09
N ASP A 22 17.16 -13.68 -0.06
CA ASP A 22 17.55 -14.23 -1.35
C ASP A 22 16.41 -15.12 -1.88
N LEU A 23 15.91 -14.79 -3.07
CA LEU A 23 14.80 -15.49 -3.72
C LEU A 23 15.27 -16.44 -4.85
N GLY A 24 16.57 -16.66 -5.00
CA GLY A 24 17.16 -17.48 -6.07
C GLY A 24 17.38 -16.74 -7.39
N GLU A 25 16.74 -15.58 -7.58
CA GLU A 25 16.98 -14.64 -8.70
C GLU A 25 17.76 -13.39 -8.24
N GLY A 26 18.14 -13.33 -6.96
CA GLY A 26 18.80 -12.19 -6.33
C GLY A 26 18.15 -11.80 -5.00
N GLU A 27 18.75 -10.80 -4.35
CA GLU A 27 18.22 -10.25 -3.10
C GLU A 27 17.00 -9.37 -3.38
N ALA A 28 15.91 -9.63 -2.65
CA ALA A 28 14.70 -8.82 -2.72
C ALA A 28 14.17 -8.49 -1.33
N TRP A 29 13.47 -7.35 -1.24
CA TRP A 29 12.70 -7.01 -0.05
C TRP A 29 11.46 -7.90 0.04
N VAL A 30 11.43 -8.76 1.06
CA VAL A 30 10.28 -9.60 1.40
C VAL A 30 9.46 -8.91 2.48
N TYR A 31 8.21 -8.63 2.14
CA TYR A 31 7.23 -8.04 3.04
C TYR A 31 6.35 -9.14 3.62
N ARG A 32 6.23 -9.19 4.95
CA ARG A 32 5.36 -10.13 5.66
C ARG A 32 4.42 -9.40 6.60
N MET A 33 3.14 -9.72 6.50
CA MET A 33 2.15 -9.25 7.46
C MET A 33 2.17 -10.10 8.73
N ARG A 34 2.11 -9.44 9.89
CA ARG A 34 1.90 -10.06 11.20
C ARG A 34 0.85 -9.30 11.99
N CYS A 35 -0.02 -10.01 12.70
CA CYS A 35 -0.93 -9.41 13.66
C CYS A 35 -0.50 -9.74 15.09
N THR A 36 -0.73 -8.81 16.02
CA THR A 36 -0.44 -8.98 17.46
C THR A 36 -1.16 -10.14 18.12
N CYS A 37 -2.23 -10.68 17.51
CA CYS A 37 -2.98 -11.83 18.03
C CYS A 37 -2.38 -13.19 17.62
N GLY A 38 -1.29 -13.21 16.85
CA GLY A 38 -0.66 -14.45 16.38
C GLY A 38 -1.46 -15.22 15.32
N ALA A 39 -2.61 -14.71 14.86
CA ALA A 39 -3.37 -15.33 13.79
C ALA A 39 -2.52 -15.37 12.51
N PRO A 40 -2.30 -16.57 11.94
CA PRO A 40 -1.27 -16.78 10.92
C PRO A 40 -1.64 -16.23 9.54
N ASP A 41 -2.94 -16.03 9.25
CA ASP A 41 -3.39 -15.68 7.91
C ASP A 41 -4.30 -14.45 7.90
N PHE A 42 -3.68 -13.33 7.51
CA PHE A 42 -4.35 -12.21 6.85
C PHE A 42 -3.96 -12.13 5.38
N THR A 43 -3.31 -13.19 4.87
CA THR A 43 -2.76 -13.31 3.52
C THR A 43 -3.77 -12.91 2.48
N SER A 44 -4.98 -13.44 2.48
CA SER A 44 -5.95 -13.19 1.40
C SER A 44 -6.32 -11.72 1.22
N HIS A 45 -6.72 -11.02 2.29
CA HIS A 45 -7.18 -9.63 2.20
C HIS A 45 -6.07 -8.69 1.75
N TYR A 46 -4.88 -8.84 2.31
CA TYR A 46 -3.79 -7.91 2.03
C TYR A 46 -2.95 -8.29 0.81
N GLN A 47 -2.89 -9.58 0.43
CA GLN A 47 -2.40 -9.98 -0.89
C GLN A 47 -3.30 -9.43 -1.99
N HIS A 48 -4.61 -9.37 -1.77
CA HIS A 48 -5.53 -8.73 -2.70
C HIS A 48 -5.22 -7.23 -2.82
N MET A 49 -5.11 -6.51 -1.70
CA MET A 49 -4.71 -5.09 -1.73
C MET A 49 -3.34 -4.85 -2.37
N ALA A 50 -2.35 -5.71 -2.12
CA ALA A 50 -1.02 -5.59 -2.71
C ALA A 50 -1.05 -5.86 -4.22
N SER A 51 -1.83 -6.86 -4.64
CA SER A 51 -2.04 -7.18 -6.05
C SER A 51 -2.78 -6.05 -6.77
N ASP A 52 -3.78 -5.46 -6.13
CA ASP A 52 -4.51 -4.30 -6.65
C ASP A 52 -3.61 -3.08 -6.78
N ARG A 53 -2.78 -2.77 -5.78
CA ARG A 53 -1.80 -1.68 -5.87
C ARG A 53 -0.77 -1.92 -6.95
N ARG A 54 -0.24 -3.14 -7.07
CA ARG A 54 0.71 -3.50 -8.13
C ARG A 54 0.07 -3.34 -9.51
N ARG A 55 -1.14 -3.87 -9.68
CA ARG A 55 -1.91 -3.74 -10.91
C ARG A 55 -2.14 -2.26 -11.25
N TYR A 56 -2.61 -1.49 -10.29
CA TYR A 56 -2.86 -0.06 -10.44
C TYR A 56 -1.59 0.71 -10.85
N HIS A 57 -0.46 0.44 -10.20
CA HIS A 57 0.83 1.03 -10.55
C HIS A 57 1.24 0.71 -12.00
N LEU A 58 1.10 -0.55 -12.41
CA LEU A 58 1.51 -1.00 -13.74
C LEU A 58 0.56 -0.58 -14.86
N GLU A 59 -0.75 -0.50 -14.58
CA GLU A 59 -1.78 -0.25 -15.59
C GLU A 59 -2.21 1.22 -15.68
N VAL A 60 -2.11 1.98 -14.58
CA VAL A 60 -2.57 3.37 -14.51
C VAL A 60 -1.39 4.31 -14.30
N GLU A 61 -0.60 4.10 -13.25
CA GLU A 61 0.51 5.01 -12.91
C GLU A 61 1.60 5.06 -13.99
N ALA A 62 1.93 3.92 -14.59
CA ALA A 62 2.92 3.85 -15.66
C ALA A 62 2.44 4.51 -16.96
N THR A 63 1.13 4.73 -17.13
CA THR A 63 0.54 5.26 -18.37
C THR A 63 0.43 6.78 -18.40
N VAL A 64 0.46 7.44 -17.24
CA VAL A 64 0.38 8.90 -17.16
C VAL A 64 1.75 9.52 -17.40
N ASP A 65 1.87 10.40 -18.40
CA ASP A 65 3.11 11.13 -18.68
C ASP A 65 3.51 11.99 -17.48
N ALA A 66 4.81 12.05 -17.16
CA ALA A 66 5.29 12.78 -15.98
C ALA A 66 4.94 14.27 -16.00
N SER A 67 4.76 14.88 -17.18
CA SER A 67 4.34 16.27 -17.33
C SER A 67 2.85 16.49 -17.00
N GLU A 68 2.02 15.47 -17.13
CA GLU A 68 0.57 15.52 -16.87
C GLU A 68 0.20 15.20 -15.42
N ARG A 69 1.16 14.62 -14.68
CA ARG A 69 1.01 14.27 -13.26
C ARG A 69 0.84 15.50 -12.37
N CYS A 70 0.16 15.29 -11.25
CA CYS A 70 0.03 16.32 -10.23
C CYS A 70 1.39 16.73 -9.64
N ARG A 71 1.73 18.02 -9.75
CA ARG A 71 3.00 18.57 -9.24
C ARG A 71 2.86 19.20 -7.84
N ASP A 72 1.64 19.31 -7.31
CA ASP A 72 1.34 20.00 -6.05
C ASP A 72 0.58 19.12 -5.05
N LYS A 73 1.17 18.91 -3.87
CA LYS A 73 0.59 18.11 -2.77
C LYS A 73 -0.66 18.72 -2.13
N ARG A 74 -0.98 19.98 -2.43
CA ARG A 74 -2.21 20.65 -1.96
C ARG A 74 -3.44 20.24 -2.76
N HIS A 75 -3.26 19.76 -3.99
CA HIS A 75 -4.36 19.24 -4.78
C HIS A 75 -4.84 17.91 -4.21
N ARG A 76 -6.17 17.74 -4.14
CA ARG A 76 -6.81 16.60 -3.49
C ARG A 76 -6.89 15.38 -4.42
N ILE A 77 -5.78 15.11 -5.10
CA ILE A 77 -5.60 14.06 -6.10
C ILE A 77 -4.25 13.37 -5.84
N PRO A 78 -4.09 12.08 -6.13
CA PRO A 78 -2.79 11.42 -6.05
C PRO A 78 -1.73 12.11 -6.92
N ASP A 79 -0.47 12.08 -6.48
CA ASP A 79 0.67 12.71 -7.15
C ASP A 79 0.95 12.12 -8.53
N TRP A 80 0.59 10.86 -8.73
CA TRP A 80 0.78 10.15 -9.98
C TRP A 80 -0.40 10.22 -10.96
N ASP A 81 -1.51 10.83 -10.57
CA ASP A 81 -2.72 10.93 -11.42
C ASP A 81 -2.69 12.20 -12.27
N VAL A 82 -3.50 12.24 -13.34
CA VAL A 82 -3.64 13.42 -14.19
C VAL A 82 -4.36 14.52 -13.41
N CYS A 83 -3.65 15.62 -13.17
CA CYS A 83 -4.25 16.78 -12.54
C CYS A 83 -4.68 17.79 -13.60
N ALA A 84 -5.99 18.04 -13.74
CA ALA A 84 -6.53 19.02 -14.70
C ALA A 84 -5.94 20.44 -14.55
N LEU A 85 -5.36 20.78 -13.38
CA LEU A 85 -4.67 22.05 -13.19
C LEU A 85 -3.18 21.98 -13.56
N CYS A 86 -2.49 20.89 -13.24
CA CYS A 86 -1.06 20.78 -13.50
C CYS A 86 -0.75 20.31 -14.92
N ALA A 87 -1.59 19.48 -15.52
CA ALA A 87 -1.42 18.96 -16.87
C ALA A 87 -1.44 20.07 -17.92
N ASP A 88 -2.32 21.05 -17.76
CA ASP A 88 -2.46 22.19 -18.67
C ASP A 88 -1.49 23.35 -18.36
N GLN A 89 -0.69 23.23 -17.29
CA GLN A 89 0.31 24.23 -16.96
C GLN A 89 1.59 24.02 -17.78
N LEU A 90 1.78 24.92 -18.75
CA LEU A 90 3.02 25.05 -19.48
C LEU A 90 4.18 25.31 -18.51
N PRO A 91 5.31 24.59 -18.65
CA PRO A 91 6.52 24.93 -17.92
C PRO A 91 6.90 26.37 -18.27
N LEU A 92 7.18 27.18 -17.25
CA LEU A 92 7.48 28.58 -17.50
C LEU A 92 8.82 28.76 -18.24
N PHE A 93 9.75 27.78 -18.16
CA PHE A 93 11.04 27.78 -18.87
C PHE A 93 11.61 26.35 -18.90
#